data_AF-A0A2E9URV9-F1
#
_entry.id   AF-A0A2E9URV9-F1
#
_cell.length_a   1.000
_cell.length_b   1.000
_cell.length_c   1.000
_cell.angle_alpha   90.00
_cell.angle_beta   90.00
_cell.angle_gamma   90.00
#
_symmetry.space_group_name_H-M   'P 1'
#
loop_
_entity.id
_entity.type
_entity.pdbx_description
1 polymer ?
#
loop_
_entity_poly.entity_id
_entity_poly.type
_entity_poly.pdbx_seq_one_letter_code
_entity_poly.pdbx_strand_id
1 'polypeptide(L)'
;MQETPEQKYIRLYKEMSDLCEQQRWGDPFSYARSKEILAAIELGHTVADTFSGADAFRTAAKVEPLEYKSTTGKTCKGSYTGVSVQPTWEEQEAYLREKKLAPYDHFYNRFENGKLAESWEVPGQDVYNTLLPKMKAKYDTVLTKKDPRLSAVMSWDEIQTFGKRVK
;
A
#
# COMPACT_ATOMS: atom_id res chain seq x y z
N MET A 1 -22.98 -20.60 -30.79
CA MET A 1 -21.89 -21.33 -30.12
C MET A 1 -21.66 -20.69 -28.76
N GLN A 2 -21.50 -21.49 -27.70
CA GLN A 2 -21.16 -20.98 -26.38
C GLN A 2 -19.68 -20.59 -26.35
N GLU A 3 -19.34 -19.45 -25.74
CA GLU A 3 -17.96 -19.00 -25.53
C GLU A 3 -17.19 -20.03 -24.71
N THR A 4 -15.96 -20.40 -25.13
CA THR A 4 -15.09 -21.29 -24.34
C THR A 4 -14.52 -20.54 -23.12
N PRO A 5 -14.08 -21.24 -22.06
CA PRO A 5 -13.43 -20.60 -20.92
C PRO A 5 -12.22 -19.72 -21.29
N GLU A 6 -11.41 -20.12 -22.27
CA GLU A 6 -10.24 -19.37 -22.75
C GLU A 6 -10.66 -18.09 -23.48
N GLN A 7 -11.69 -18.18 -24.33
CA GLN A 7 -12.26 -17.01 -25.02
C GLN A 7 -12.81 -16.01 -24.00
N LYS A 8 -13.53 -16.52 -22.98
CA LYS A 8 -14.06 -15.71 -21.89
C LYS A 8 -12.96 -15.03 -21.09
N TYR A 9 -11.89 -15.75 -20.75
CA TYR A 9 -10.76 -15.18 -20.01
C TYR A 9 -10.07 -14.06 -20.82
N ILE A 10 -9.77 -14.30 -22.10
CA ILE A 10 -9.14 -13.29 -22.97
C ILE A 10 -10.01 -12.04 -23.07
N ARG A 11 -11.33 -12.21 -23.23
CA ARG A 11 -12.26 -11.09 -23.29
C ARG A 11 -12.28 -10.30 -21.98
N LEU A 12 -12.45 -10.98 -20.84
CA LEU A 12 -12.46 -10.33 -19.52
C LEU A 12 -11.12 -9.62 -19.20
N TYR A 13 -10.00 -10.21 -19.61
CA TYR A 13 -8.68 -9.59 -19.46
C TYR A 13 -8.62 -8.26 -20.20
N LYS A 14 -9.02 -8.26 -21.48
CA LYS A 14 -9.02 -7.04 -22.32
C LYS A 14 -10.01 -6.00 -21.80
N GLU A 15 -11.23 -6.40 -21.47
CA GLU A 15 -12.25 -5.50 -20.91
C GLU A 15 -11.73 -4.81 -19.63
N MET A 16 -11.03 -5.55 -18.77
CA MET A 16 -10.45 -4.99 -17.55
C MET A 16 -9.29 -4.03 -17.84
N SER A 17 -8.37 -4.40 -18.76
CA SER A 17 -7.28 -3.53 -19.20
C SER A 17 -7.82 -2.22 -19.81
N ASP A 18 -8.77 -2.32 -20.74
CA ASP A 18 -9.37 -1.18 -21.42
C ASP A 18 -10.09 -0.25 -20.43
N LEU A 19 -10.83 -0.82 -19.47
CA LEU A 19 -11.48 -0.04 -18.41
C LEU A 19 -10.45 0.73 -17.58
N CYS A 20 -9.38 0.08 -17.14
CA CYS A 20 -8.36 0.72 -16.31
C CYS A 20 -7.56 1.77 -17.10
N GLU A 21 -7.32 1.56 -18.39
CA GLU A 21 -6.70 2.57 -19.26
C GLU A 21 -7.61 3.79 -19.42
N GLN A 22 -8.90 3.59 -19.71
CA GLN A 22 -9.90 4.68 -19.84
C GLN A 22 -10.01 5.51 -18.56
N GLN A 23 -9.95 4.86 -17.40
CA GLN A 23 -9.99 5.54 -16.10
C GLN A 23 -8.63 6.08 -15.63
N ARG A 24 -7.56 5.85 -16.40
CA ARG A 24 -6.16 6.17 -16.03
C ARG A 24 -5.73 5.50 -14.72
N TRP A 25 -6.25 4.31 -14.43
CA TRP A 25 -5.86 3.49 -13.29
C TRP A 25 -4.61 2.64 -13.58
N GLY A 26 -4.05 2.70 -14.79
CA GLY A 26 -2.85 1.92 -15.16
C GLY A 26 -3.16 0.45 -15.43
N ASP A 27 -2.13 -0.38 -15.52
CA ASP A 27 -2.28 -1.83 -15.76
C ASP A 27 -2.82 -2.56 -14.51
N PRO A 28 -4.04 -3.11 -14.54
CA PRO A 28 -4.62 -3.80 -13.40
C PRO A 28 -3.88 -5.09 -13.03
N PHE A 29 -3.14 -5.69 -13.97
CA PHE A 29 -2.43 -6.95 -13.76
C PHE A 29 -1.00 -6.77 -13.23
N SER A 30 -0.53 -5.53 -13.13
CA SER A 30 0.70 -5.18 -12.42
C SER A 30 0.60 -5.47 -10.92
N TYR A 31 1.76 -5.66 -10.29
CA TYR A 31 1.83 -6.11 -8.89
C TYR A 31 0.99 -5.22 -7.96
N ALA A 32 0.12 -5.85 -7.18
CA ALA A 32 -0.83 -5.25 -6.24
C ALA A 32 -1.90 -4.30 -6.82
N ARG A 33 -1.80 -3.90 -8.09
CA ARG A 33 -2.61 -2.82 -8.64
C ARG A 33 -4.11 -3.05 -8.62
N SER A 34 -4.57 -4.22 -9.08
CA SER A 34 -5.99 -4.58 -8.98
C SER A 34 -6.54 -4.49 -7.55
N LYS A 35 -5.73 -4.82 -6.54
CA LYS A 35 -6.14 -4.75 -5.13
C LYS A 35 -6.23 -3.31 -4.65
N GLU A 36 -5.32 -2.44 -5.07
CA GLU A 36 -5.40 -1.00 -4.78
C GLU A 36 -6.64 -0.36 -5.40
N ILE A 37 -6.91 -0.66 -6.67
CA ILE A 37 -8.09 -0.19 -7.40
C ILE A 37 -9.35 -0.65 -6.65
N LEU A 38 -9.45 -1.95 -6.34
CA LEU A 38 -10.60 -2.50 -5.62
C LEU A 38 -10.77 -1.88 -4.23
N ALA A 39 -9.68 -1.74 -3.47
CA ALA A 39 -9.74 -1.11 -2.14
C ALA A 39 -10.17 0.35 -2.21
N ALA A 40 -9.63 1.13 -3.14
CA ALA A 40 -10.01 2.53 -3.30
C ALA A 40 -11.50 2.68 -3.63
N ILE A 41 -12.01 1.89 -4.58
CA ILE A 41 -13.43 1.91 -4.95
C ILE A 41 -14.31 1.53 -3.77
N GLU A 42 -14.00 0.43 -3.07
CA GLU A 42 -14.83 -0.05 -1.96
C GLU A 42 -14.80 0.86 -0.72
N LEU A 43 -13.73 1.64 -0.53
CA LEU A 43 -13.58 2.61 0.55
C LEU A 43 -14.07 4.02 0.17
N GLY A 44 -14.49 4.23 -1.08
CA GLY A 44 -14.93 5.55 -1.57
C GLY A 44 -13.79 6.54 -1.82
N HIS A 45 -12.56 6.04 -1.95
CA HIS A 45 -11.38 6.83 -2.30
C HIS A 45 -11.24 6.99 -3.81
N THR A 46 -10.34 7.88 -4.22
CA THR A 46 -9.97 8.07 -5.61
C THR A 46 -8.67 7.34 -5.92
N VAL A 47 -8.70 6.47 -6.94
CA VAL A 47 -7.51 5.73 -7.40
C VAL A 47 -6.43 6.72 -7.89
N ALA A 48 -5.17 6.48 -7.55
CA ALA A 48 -4.06 7.29 -8.06
C ALA A 48 -3.83 7.08 -9.56
N ASP A 49 -3.44 8.12 -10.30
CA ASP A 49 -3.24 8.03 -11.76
C ASP A 49 -1.93 7.32 -12.15
N THR A 50 -1.00 7.21 -11.20
CA THR A 50 0.36 6.72 -11.44
C THR A 50 0.74 5.64 -10.44
N PHE A 51 1.62 4.72 -10.85
CA PHE A 51 2.20 3.69 -9.98
C PHE A 51 3.22 4.22 -8.97
N SER A 52 3.76 5.42 -9.19
CA SER A 52 4.74 6.05 -8.32
C SER A 52 4.06 7.03 -7.37
N GLY A 53 4.29 6.88 -6.07
CA GLY A 53 3.78 7.80 -5.05
C GLY A 53 2.64 7.16 -4.26
N ALA A 54 1.53 7.88 -4.12
CA ALA A 54 0.36 7.44 -3.38
C ALA A 54 -0.39 6.31 -4.11
N ASP A 55 -1.01 5.42 -3.36
CA ASP A 55 -1.83 4.32 -3.92
C ASP A 55 -3.25 4.83 -4.25
N ALA A 56 -3.75 5.76 -3.44
CA ALA A 56 -5.05 6.41 -3.60
C ALA A 56 -5.05 7.81 -2.99
N PHE A 57 -6.18 8.49 -3.11
CA PHE A 57 -6.46 9.77 -2.48
C PHE A 57 -7.79 9.74 -1.76
N ARG A 58 -7.89 10.44 -0.62
CA ARG A 58 -9.13 10.47 0.16
C ARG A 58 -10.32 10.97 -0.64
N THR A 59 -10.10 11.96 -1.51
CA THR A 59 -11.16 12.59 -2.32
C THR A 59 -10.74 12.79 -3.77
N ALA A 60 -11.71 13.09 -4.63
CA ALA A 60 -11.50 13.36 -6.05
C ALA A 60 -10.61 14.59 -6.31
N ALA A 61 -10.47 15.49 -5.34
CA ALA A 61 -9.56 16.63 -5.44
C ALA A 61 -8.08 16.23 -5.39
N LYS A 62 -7.76 14.98 -5.00
CA LYS A 62 -6.41 14.41 -4.95
C LYS A 62 -5.40 15.23 -4.12
N VAL A 63 -5.88 15.80 -3.01
CA VAL A 63 -5.07 16.61 -2.09
C VAL A 63 -4.47 15.76 -0.96
N GLU A 64 -5.21 14.74 -0.50
CA GLU A 64 -4.82 13.89 0.63
C GLU A 64 -4.41 12.50 0.13
N PRO A 65 -3.10 12.27 -0.12
CA PRO A 65 -2.58 10.98 -0.55
C PRO A 65 -2.67 9.92 0.54
N LEU A 66 -2.96 8.69 0.13
CA LEU A 66 -3.11 7.52 0.98
C LEU A 66 -2.12 6.42 0.56
N GLU A 67 -1.60 5.69 1.54
CA GLU A 67 -0.74 4.53 1.32
C GLU A 67 -1.51 3.26 1.69
N TYR A 68 -1.48 2.25 0.82
CA TYR A 68 -2.07 0.96 1.05
C TYR A 68 -1.01 -0.10 1.33
N LYS A 69 -1.37 -1.02 2.22
CA LYS A 69 -0.65 -2.25 2.50
C LYS A 69 -1.65 -3.38 2.40
N SER A 70 -1.37 -4.36 1.55
CA SER A 70 -2.30 -5.44 1.28
C SER A 70 -1.73 -6.79 1.71
N THR A 71 -2.59 -7.66 2.21
CA THR A 71 -2.25 -9.05 2.52
C THR A 71 -3.37 -10.01 2.15
N THR A 72 -3.03 -11.25 1.87
CA THR A 72 -3.97 -12.38 1.73
C THR A 72 -3.86 -13.35 2.92
N GLY A 73 -3.18 -12.93 3.99
CA GLY A 73 -3.06 -13.71 5.22
C GLY A 73 -4.35 -13.70 6.04
N LYS A 74 -4.32 -14.38 7.20
CA LYS A 74 -5.46 -14.49 8.12
C LYS A 74 -5.82 -13.17 8.82
N THR A 75 -4.86 -12.27 8.99
CA THR A 75 -5.02 -10.97 9.67
C THR A 75 -4.34 -9.87 8.86
N CYS A 76 -4.73 -8.61 9.08
CA CYS A 76 -4.05 -7.47 8.47
C CYS A 76 -2.60 -7.38 8.96
N LYS A 77 -1.69 -7.01 8.05
CA LYS A 77 -0.29 -6.70 8.32
C LYS A 77 0.25 -5.81 7.21
N GLY A 78 1.26 -4.99 7.50
CA GLY A 78 1.89 -4.15 6.48
C GLY A 78 3.41 -4.22 6.50
N SER A 79 3.98 -4.62 5.37
CA SER A 79 5.43 -4.64 5.18
C SER A 79 5.89 -3.35 4.52
N TYR A 80 6.89 -2.71 5.12
CA TYR A 80 7.59 -1.55 4.58
C TYR A 80 8.96 -2.05 4.16
N THR A 81 9.10 -2.43 2.89
CA THR A 81 10.33 -2.99 2.33
C THR A 81 10.91 -2.05 1.29
N GLY A 82 12.23 -2.12 1.07
CA GLY A 82 12.87 -1.30 0.03
C GLY A 82 12.98 0.19 0.39
N VAL A 83 12.83 0.55 1.67
CA VAL A 83 12.98 1.93 2.12
C VAL A 83 14.42 2.38 1.89
N SER A 84 14.60 3.46 1.12
CA SER A 84 15.92 4.03 0.83
C SER A 84 16.63 4.43 2.12
N VAL A 85 17.92 4.09 2.21
CA VAL A 85 18.76 4.43 3.35
C VAL A 85 19.44 5.77 3.09
N GLN A 86 19.39 6.66 4.09
CA GLN A 86 20.05 7.96 4.07
C GLN A 86 21.47 7.86 4.67
N PRO A 87 22.34 8.88 4.47
CA PRO A 87 23.70 8.85 4.99
C PRO A 87 23.79 8.85 6.52
N THR A 88 22.95 9.62 7.21
CA THR A 88 22.91 9.71 8.69
C THR A 88 21.56 9.28 9.26
N TRP A 89 21.54 8.91 10.55
CA TRP A 89 20.29 8.55 11.21
C TRP A 89 19.34 9.75 11.30
N GLU A 90 19.87 10.95 11.51
CA GLU A 90 19.11 12.19 11.57
C GLU A 90 18.41 12.48 10.23
N GLU A 91 19.11 12.29 9.11
CA GLU A 91 18.52 12.39 7.77
C GLU A 91 17.52 11.25 7.50
N GLN A 92 17.81 10.04 7.99
CA GLN A 92 16.92 8.89 7.87
C GLN A 92 15.60 9.15 8.59
N GLU A 93 15.67 9.68 9.81
CA GLU A 93 14.52 10.04 10.62
C GLU A 93 13.69 11.13 9.95
N ALA A 94 14.33 12.21 9.47
CA ALA A 94 13.68 13.27 8.71
C ALA A 94 12.99 12.73 7.45
N TYR A 95 13.66 11.87 6.69
CA TYR A 95 13.09 11.22 5.50
C TYR A 95 11.85 10.37 5.83
N LEU A 96 11.92 9.56 6.89
CA LEU A 96 10.81 8.74 7.33
C LEU A 96 9.61 9.59 7.78
N ARG A 97 9.87 10.68 8.51
CA ARG A 97 8.84 11.57 9.03
C ARG A 97 8.21 12.44 7.94
N GLU A 98 9.02 13.07 7.10
CA GLU A 98 8.55 14.17 6.25
C GLU A 98 8.20 13.73 4.84
N LYS A 99 8.66 12.55 4.42
CA LYS A 99 8.52 12.10 3.02
C LYS A 99 7.91 10.72 2.88
N LYS A 100 8.12 9.81 3.84
CA LYS A 100 7.82 8.38 3.62
C LYS A 100 6.68 7.79 4.44
N LEU A 101 6.62 8.04 5.74
CA LEU A 101 5.66 7.39 6.64
C LEU A 101 4.61 8.36 7.16
N ALA A 102 5.03 9.39 7.90
CA ALA A 102 4.09 10.28 8.59
C ALA A 102 3.17 11.15 7.69
N PRO A 103 3.51 11.50 6.43
CA PRO A 103 2.66 12.36 5.61
C PRO A 103 1.37 11.71 5.09
N TYR A 104 1.23 10.40 5.20
CA TYR A 104 0.15 9.63 4.59
C TYR A 104 -0.58 8.84 5.66
N ASP A 105 -1.91 8.76 5.58
CA ASP A 105 -2.64 7.74 6.32
C ASP A 105 -2.47 6.38 5.62
N HIS A 106 -2.31 5.32 6.42
CA HIS A 106 -2.01 3.99 5.92
C HIS A 106 -3.22 3.08 6.09
N PHE A 107 -3.62 2.42 5.02
CA PHE A 107 -4.68 1.40 5.06
C PHE A 107 -4.08 0.00 4.98
N TYR A 108 -4.47 -0.86 5.91
CA TYR A 108 -4.07 -2.26 5.96
C TYR A 108 -5.22 -3.14 5.51
N ASN A 109 -5.17 -3.51 4.24
CA ASN A 109 -6.20 -4.22 3.51
C ASN A 109 -5.97 -5.73 3.54
N ARG A 110 -6.95 -6.50 4.03
CA ARG A 110 -6.96 -7.96 3.93
C ARG A 110 -7.86 -8.38 2.78
N PHE A 111 -7.30 -9.13 1.84
CA PHE A 111 -8.01 -9.70 0.71
C PHE A 111 -8.22 -11.18 0.90
N GLU A 112 -9.45 -11.64 0.63
CA GLU A 112 -9.83 -13.05 0.69
C GLU A 112 -10.79 -13.35 -0.46
N ASN A 113 -10.50 -14.39 -1.25
CA ASN A 113 -11.33 -14.84 -2.37
C ASN A 113 -11.72 -13.71 -3.35
N GLY A 114 -10.77 -12.83 -3.68
CA GLY A 114 -10.98 -11.72 -4.61
C GLY A 114 -11.77 -10.53 -4.05
N LYS A 115 -12.03 -10.47 -2.74
CA LYS A 115 -12.77 -9.40 -2.07
C LYS A 115 -11.89 -8.67 -1.06
N LEU A 116 -12.12 -7.38 -0.85
CA LEU A 116 -11.59 -6.68 0.32
C LEU A 116 -12.39 -7.14 1.55
N ALA A 117 -11.82 -8.06 2.32
CA ALA A 117 -12.51 -8.69 3.44
C ALA A 117 -12.49 -7.81 4.70
N GLU A 118 -11.45 -6.98 4.84
CA GLU A 118 -11.23 -6.13 6.02
C GLU A 118 -10.27 -5.00 5.66
N SER A 119 -10.46 -3.82 6.27
CA SER A 119 -9.55 -2.70 6.11
C SER A 119 -9.49 -1.85 7.38
N TRP A 120 -8.27 -1.43 7.73
CA TRP A 120 -7.97 -0.61 8.89
C TRP A 120 -7.16 0.61 8.48
N GLU A 121 -7.58 1.78 8.91
CA GLU A 121 -6.89 3.05 8.72
C GLU A 121 -6.05 3.35 9.96
N VAL A 122 -4.76 3.61 9.79
CA VAL A 122 -3.86 4.07 10.85
C VAL A 122 -3.27 5.43 10.44
N PRO A 123 -3.32 6.44 11.32
CA PRO A 123 -2.70 7.74 11.04
C PRO A 123 -1.21 7.60 10.73
N GLY A 124 -0.71 8.36 9.76
CA GLY A 124 0.69 8.31 9.36
C GLY A 124 1.67 8.51 10.51
N GLN A 125 1.34 9.40 11.45
CA GLN A 125 2.18 9.68 12.61
C GLN A 125 2.32 8.45 13.53
N ASP A 126 1.25 7.68 13.72
CA ASP A 126 1.28 6.45 14.53
C ASP A 126 2.07 5.34 13.85
N VAL A 127 1.96 5.23 12.52
CA VAL A 127 2.81 4.35 11.72
C VAL A 127 4.28 4.72 11.87
N TYR A 128 4.62 6.00 11.73
CA TYR A 128 5.98 6.49 11.92
C TYR A 128 6.50 6.17 13.33
N ASN A 129 5.75 6.52 14.38
CA ASN A 129 6.15 6.28 15.77
C ASN A 129 6.39 4.78 16.05
N THR A 130 5.55 3.92 15.47
CA THR A 130 5.65 2.46 15.65
C THR A 130 6.84 1.85 14.90
N LEU A 131 7.13 2.34 13.69
CA LEU A 131 8.16 1.77 12.83
C LEU A 131 9.55 2.35 13.06
N LEU A 132 9.66 3.60 13.50
CA LEU A 132 10.94 4.28 13.73
C LEU A 132 11.90 3.47 14.62
N PRO A 133 11.53 2.99 15.82
CA PRO A 133 12.45 2.22 16.66
C PRO A 133 12.88 0.90 16.00
N LYS A 134 12.00 0.26 15.25
CA LYS A 134 12.30 -0.99 14.51
C LYS A 134 13.29 -0.75 13.37
N MET A 135 13.16 0.38 12.67
CA MET A 135 14.08 0.76 11.61
C MET A 135 15.43 1.21 12.19
N LYS A 136 15.43 1.97 13.29
CA LYS A 136 16.65 2.40 13.99
C LYS A 136 17.52 1.22 14.40
N ALA A 137 16.90 0.21 15.01
CA ALA A 137 17.60 -1.00 15.45
C ALA A 137 18.32 -1.75 14.31
N LYS A 138 17.93 -1.52 13.05
CA LYS A 138 18.51 -2.15 11.86
C LYS A 138 19.46 -1.24 11.09
N TYR A 139 19.44 0.06 11.32
CA TYR A 139 20.09 1.07 10.48
C TYR A 139 21.58 0.77 10.26
N ASP A 140 22.35 0.65 11.34
CA ASP A 140 23.80 0.42 11.28
C ASP A 140 24.15 -0.87 10.54
N THR A 141 23.37 -1.93 10.75
CA THR A 141 23.61 -3.22 10.11
C THR A 141 23.26 -3.22 8.62
N VAL A 142 22.29 -2.40 8.21
CA VAL A 142 21.85 -2.32 6.80
C VAL A 142 22.87 -1.60 5.94
N LEU A 143 23.58 -0.61 6.48
CA LEU A 143 24.62 0.14 5.76
C LEU A 143 25.77 -0.73 5.26
N THR A 144 25.99 -1.90 5.88
CA THR A 144 27.05 -2.84 5.48
C THR A 144 26.68 -3.70 4.27
N LYS A 145 25.44 -3.62 3.78
CA LYS A 145 24.93 -4.44 2.68
C LYS A 145 25.23 -3.81 1.32
N LYS A 146 25.30 -4.65 0.28
CA LYS A 146 25.53 -4.22 -1.12
C LYS A 146 24.44 -3.29 -1.66
N ASP A 147 23.18 -3.55 -1.31
CA ASP A 147 22.03 -2.67 -1.59
C ASP A 147 21.33 -2.36 -0.25
N PRO A 148 21.73 -1.28 0.43
CA PRO A 148 21.23 -0.95 1.75
C PRO A 148 19.78 -0.47 1.65
N ARG A 149 18.84 -1.31 2.11
CA ARG A 149 17.43 -0.99 2.21
C ARG A 149 16.90 -1.31 3.60
N LEU A 150 16.23 -0.35 4.21
CA LEU A 150 15.53 -0.56 5.47
C LEU A 150 14.24 -1.34 5.26
N SER A 151 13.88 -2.09 6.30
CA SER A 151 12.58 -2.74 6.34
C SER A 151 12.03 -2.89 7.75
N ALA A 152 10.71 -2.74 7.85
CA ALA A 152 9.95 -2.99 9.06
C ALA A 152 8.55 -3.51 8.71
N VAL A 153 7.88 -4.07 9.70
CA VAL A 153 6.53 -4.61 9.57
C VAL A 153 5.66 -4.00 10.66
N MET A 154 4.49 -3.50 10.27
CA MET A 154 3.36 -3.24 11.17
C MET A 154 2.65 -4.57 11.42
N SER A 155 2.67 -5.00 12.68
CA SER A 155 2.01 -6.22 13.12
C SER A 155 0.50 -6.03 13.20
N TRP A 156 -0.22 -7.12 13.34
CA TRP A 156 -1.67 -7.07 13.52
C TRP A 156 -2.05 -6.34 14.81
N ASP A 157 -1.42 -6.67 15.93
CA ASP A 157 -1.71 -6.06 17.23
C ASP A 157 -1.46 -4.54 17.23
N GLU A 158 -0.43 -4.07 16.51
CA GLU A 158 -0.15 -2.64 16.34
C GLU A 158 -1.24 -1.95 15.50
N ILE A 159 -1.68 -2.59 14.42
CA ILE A 159 -2.79 -2.09 13.60
C ILE A 159 -4.08 -2.02 14.43
N GLN A 160 -4.35 -2.99 15.29
CA GLN A 160 -5.52 -2.95 16.17
C GLN A 160 -5.40 -1.89 17.27
N THR A 161 -4.19 -1.62 17.75
CA THR A 161 -3.94 -0.64 18.82
C THR A 161 -4.12 0.79 18.33
N PHE A 162 -3.60 1.11 17.15
CA PHE A 162 -3.57 2.49 16.63
C PHE A 162 -4.59 2.75 15.52
N GLY A 163 -5.12 1.70 14.92
CA GLY A 163 -5.99 1.80 13.77
C GLY A 163 -7.47 1.86 14.10
N LYS A 164 -8.23 2.41 13.17
CA LYS A 164 -9.68 2.33 13.12
C LYS A 164 -10.10 1.39 12.01
N ARG A 165 -10.96 0.42 12.32
CA ARG A 165 -11.58 -0.42 11.31
C ARG A 165 -12.53 0.41 10.45
N VAL A 166 -12.35 0.33 9.14
CA VAL A 166 -13.17 1.03 8.13
C VAL A 166 -13.95 0.06 7.23
N LYS A 167 -13.60 -1.22 7.25
CA LYS A 167 -14.33 -2.32 6.61
C LYS A 167 -14.11 -3.64 7.36
#